data_AF-A0ABD3QBX1-F1
#
_entry.id   AF-A0ABD3QBX1-F1
#
_cell.length_a   1.000
_cell.length_b   1.000
_cell.length_c   1.000
_cell.angle_alpha   90.00
_cell.angle_beta   90.00
_cell.angle_gamma   90.00
#
_symmetry.space_group_name_H-M   'P 1'
#
loop_
_entity.id
_entity.type
_entity.pdbx_description
1 polymer ?
#
loop_
_entity_poly.entity_id
_entity_poly.type
_entity_poly.pdbx_seq_one_letter_code
_entity_poly.pdbx_strand_id
1 'polypeptide(L)'
;MNRVRERESTSLDASRSGNSAAAGTPECSGKQKEAQQSSNPSEEREDENQALCIQSDGPAAGRLYNSYLKIVMDDAVFETLHSLMQKLKAGWETMESSSDTQEIQQQSNFSTEIDVEASRPSSDQQLKFADAIQSNPPLHPMMPLPKLKIKPRSLRSLHMTYFFCGRKLDEMPSDQVILWNSKLKEKLCGINSKFNSRGERPNYSLRLKALDVFPPQRRNLIVATFESSSDLDELYEELCDLAMTPKSELEQANSNDGGDAHSYFQKEYEFPLLRKPVSLQMKKRRQRQKRNKHHSAPWMAHVTLANIVGGKNGGIKQLGEWLSDQQFGTSKEHSIELLDELCTTVADMRGRDVAVNGLSLGGPHPHHVDLDWNFPFNVD
;
A
#
# COMPACT_ATOMS: atom_id res chain seq x y z
N MET A 1 42.56 -30.47 35.43
CA MET A 1 42.09 -31.81 35.86
C MET A 1 40.57 -31.77 35.81
N ASN A 2 39.80 -32.45 34.96
CA ASN A 2 40.05 -33.52 34.00
C ASN A 2 39.19 -33.29 32.74
N ARG A 3 39.79 -33.57 31.58
CA ARG A 3 39.12 -33.86 30.31
C ARG A 3 38.51 -35.25 30.40
N VAL A 4 37.33 -35.47 29.83
CA VAL A 4 36.97 -36.75 29.21
C VAL A 4 36.32 -36.46 27.86
N ARG A 5 36.99 -36.99 26.82
CA ARG A 5 36.57 -37.12 25.42
C ARG A 5 35.91 -38.49 25.25
N GLU A 6 35.39 -38.68 24.03
CA GLU A 6 35.03 -39.95 23.35
C GLU A 6 33.54 -40.30 23.45
N ARG A 7 32.84 -40.69 22.38
CA ARG A 7 33.29 -41.35 21.15
C ARG A 7 32.25 -41.26 20.03
N GLU A 8 32.75 -41.28 18.80
CA GLU A 8 32.03 -41.45 17.54
C GLU A 8 31.37 -42.84 17.42
N SER A 9 30.32 -42.95 16.59
CA SER A 9 29.94 -44.21 15.94
C SER A 9 29.21 -43.93 14.62
N THR A 10 29.90 -44.20 13.53
CA THR A 10 29.44 -44.32 12.14
C THR A 10 28.87 -45.72 11.84
N SER A 11 27.85 -45.81 10.98
CA SER A 11 27.40 -47.03 10.26
C SER A 11 26.42 -46.59 9.15
N LEU A 12 26.83 -46.40 7.90
CA LEU A 12 26.96 -47.34 6.76
C LEU A 12 25.68 -48.10 6.33
N ASP A 13 25.35 -47.83 5.05
CA ASP A 13 24.80 -48.66 3.97
C ASP A 13 23.41 -49.32 4.03
N ALA A 14 22.57 -48.92 3.07
CA ALA A 14 21.86 -49.86 2.20
C ALA A 14 21.52 -49.23 0.84
N SER A 15 22.16 -49.78 -0.19
CA SER A 15 21.95 -49.57 -1.62
C SER A 15 20.57 -50.03 -2.10
N ARG A 16 20.01 -49.36 -3.12
CA ARG A 16 19.16 -50.05 -4.11
C ARG A 16 19.25 -49.40 -5.50
N SER A 17 19.74 -50.22 -6.44
CA SER A 17 19.59 -50.15 -7.90
C SER A 17 18.11 -49.95 -8.30
N GLY A 18 17.72 -49.46 -9.47
CA GLY A 18 18.33 -49.20 -10.77
C GLY A 18 17.19 -49.32 -11.80
N ASN A 19 17.18 -48.54 -12.88
CA ASN A 19 16.80 -49.02 -14.23
C ASN A 19 16.92 -47.96 -15.33
N SER A 20 17.47 -48.47 -16.43
CA SER A 20 17.79 -47.95 -17.75
C SER A 20 16.60 -47.54 -18.63
N ALA A 21 16.79 -46.44 -19.37
CA ALA A 21 16.52 -46.14 -20.79
C ALA A 21 15.26 -46.65 -21.51
N ALA A 22 14.60 -45.77 -22.27
CA ALA A 22 14.38 -45.92 -23.73
C ALA A 22 13.76 -44.65 -24.35
N ALA A 23 14.08 -44.45 -25.63
CA ALA A 23 13.80 -43.32 -26.49
C ALA A 23 12.35 -43.21 -26.99
N GLY A 24 11.97 -42.05 -27.51
CA GLY A 24 10.75 -41.90 -28.33
C GLY A 24 10.35 -40.44 -28.59
N THR A 25 10.97 -39.80 -29.58
CA THR A 25 10.36 -38.68 -30.34
C THR A 25 9.12 -39.17 -31.08
N PRO A 26 8.11 -38.30 -31.25
CA PRO A 26 7.76 -37.98 -32.63
C PRO A 26 7.52 -36.49 -32.87
N GLU A 27 8.00 -36.06 -34.05
CA GLU A 27 7.55 -34.87 -34.75
C GLU A 27 6.06 -34.98 -35.08
N CYS A 28 5.31 -33.89 -34.90
CA CYS A 28 4.10 -33.67 -35.69
C CYS A 28 3.97 -32.18 -36.01
N SER A 29 4.14 -31.90 -37.29
CA SER A 29 3.98 -30.60 -37.92
C SER A 29 2.49 -30.33 -38.14
N GLY A 30 2.00 -29.23 -37.57
CA GLY A 30 0.62 -28.76 -37.75
C GLY A 30 0.61 -27.25 -37.97
N LYS A 31 0.66 -26.83 -39.23
CA LYS A 31 0.40 -25.45 -39.65
C LYS A 31 -1.09 -25.14 -39.44
N GLN A 32 -1.42 -24.16 -38.61
CA GLN A 32 -2.66 -23.39 -38.78
C GLN A 32 -2.37 -21.90 -38.63
N LYS A 33 -2.55 -21.20 -39.75
CA LYS A 33 -2.75 -19.76 -39.85
C LYS A 33 -4.18 -19.47 -39.40
N GLU A 34 -4.37 -18.64 -38.38
CA GLU A 34 -5.61 -17.89 -38.22
C GLU A 34 -5.33 -16.46 -37.77
N ALA A 35 -6.21 -15.58 -38.25
CA ALA A 35 -6.00 -14.18 -38.48
C ALA A 35 -6.04 -13.34 -37.20
N GLN A 36 -5.09 -12.41 -37.08
CA GLN A 36 -5.14 -11.30 -36.16
C GLN A 36 -6.20 -10.29 -36.64
N GLN A 37 -7.39 -10.32 -36.04
CA GLN A 37 -8.28 -9.15 -36.00
C GLN A 37 -8.01 -8.38 -34.71
N SER A 38 -7.19 -7.34 -34.87
CA SER A 38 -6.92 -6.29 -33.90
C SER A 38 -8.14 -5.37 -33.79
N SER A 39 -9.08 -5.70 -32.91
CA SER A 39 -10.09 -4.73 -32.45
C SER A 39 -9.53 -3.95 -31.27
N ASN A 40 -9.18 -2.69 -31.49
CA ASN A 40 -8.87 -1.73 -30.44
C ASN A 40 -10.11 -1.53 -29.55
N PRO A 41 -10.07 -1.86 -28.24
CA PRO A 41 -11.08 -1.40 -27.32
C PRO A 41 -10.78 0.06 -27.01
N SER A 42 -11.71 0.91 -27.44
CA SER A 42 -11.81 2.33 -27.15
C SER A 42 -11.66 2.63 -25.66
N GLU A 43 -10.94 3.72 -25.40
CA GLU A 43 -10.73 4.37 -24.11
C GLU A 43 -12.07 4.69 -23.41
N GLU A 44 -12.58 3.79 -22.57
CA GLU A 44 -13.43 4.19 -21.44
C GLU A 44 -12.50 4.61 -20.30
N ARG A 45 -12.24 5.93 -20.27
CA ARG A 45 -11.39 6.60 -19.29
C ARG A 45 -11.99 6.53 -17.88
N GLU A 46 -11.29 5.80 -17.03
CA GLU A 46 -10.78 6.23 -15.71
C GLU A 46 -11.54 7.36 -14.97
N ASP A 47 -12.71 7.08 -14.40
CA ASP A 47 -13.25 7.86 -13.26
C ASP A 47 -13.55 7.01 -11.99
N GLU A 48 -13.39 5.68 -12.04
CA GLU A 48 -13.62 4.80 -10.87
C GLU A 48 -12.43 4.67 -9.89
N ASN A 49 -11.37 5.47 -10.08
CA ASN A 49 -10.21 5.49 -9.18
C ASN A 49 -10.40 6.38 -7.94
N GLN A 50 -11.56 7.02 -7.77
CA GLN A 50 -11.88 7.82 -6.57
C GLN A 50 -12.56 7.02 -5.43
N ALA A 51 -12.99 5.78 -5.67
CA ALA A 51 -13.85 5.04 -4.73
C ALA A 51 -13.21 4.58 -3.39
N LEU A 52 -11.91 4.83 -3.14
CA LEU A 52 -11.25 4.54 -1.85
C LEU A 52 -10.75 5.80 -1.12
N CYS A 53 -10.99 6.97 -1.70
CA CYS A 53 -10.86 8.26 -1.02
C CYS A 53 -12.16 9.02 -1.25
N ILE A 54 -13.26 8.58 -0.62
CA ILE A 54 -14.50 9.34 -0.57
C ILE A 54 -14.22 10.59 0.27
N GLN A 55 -13.72 11.65 -0.38
CA GLN A 55 -13.76 13.00 0.16
C GLN A 55 -15.20 13.47 -0.05
N SER A 56 -15.99 13.45 1.02
CA SER A 56 -17.33 14.03 1.01
C SER A 56 -17.20 15.55 1.05
N ASP A 57 -17.32 16.20 -0.12
CA ASP A 57 -17.32 17.65 -0.27
C ASP A 57 -18.66 18.27 0.18
N GLY A 58 -19.05 18.01 1.43
CA GLY A 58 -20.24 18.56 2.07
C GLY A 58 -19.86 19.34 3.35
N PRO A 59 -20.24 20.63 3.49
CA PRO A 59 -19.73 21.52 4.55
C PRO A 59 -20.20 21.20 5.98
N ALA A 60 -20.97 20.14 6.19
CA ALA A 60 -21.37 19.67 7.53
C ALA A 60 -21.56 18.14 7.61
N ALA A 61 -21.13 17.39 6.58
CA ALA A 61 -21.18 15.94 6.62
C ALA A 61 -20.09 15.46 7.60
N GLY A 62 -20.48 15.15 8.84
CA GLY A 62 -19.60 14.62 9.86
C GLY A 62 -18.69 13.57 9.24
N ARG A 63 -17.37 13.70 9.44
CA ARG A 63 -16.34 12.85 8.83
C ARG A 63 -16.81 11.41 8.89
N LEU A 64 -17.23 10.87 7.74
CA LEU A 64 -17.82 9.56 7.67
C LEU A 64 -16.71 8.56 7.97
N TYR A 65 -16.73 8.02 9.19
CA TYR A 65 -15.76 7.02 9.62
C TYR A 65 -16.09 5.69 8.94
N ASN A 66 -15.09 5.05 8.35
CA ASN A 66 -15.23 3.74 7.73
C ASN A 66 -14.81 2.67 8.72
N SER A 67 -15.54 1.56 8.79
CA SER A 67 -15.16 0.39 9.58
C SER A 67 -14.21 -0.49 8.76
N TYR A 68 -13.23 -1.09 9.41
CA TYR A 68 -12.25 -1.99 8.78
C TYR A 68 -11.63 -2.90 9.83
N LEU A 69 -11.14 -4.07 9.43
CA LEU A 69 -10.26 -4.88 10.26
C LEU A 69 -8.84 -4.33 10.14
N LYS A 70 -8.16 -4.15 11.27
CA LYS A 70 -6.76 -3.75 11.37
C LYS A 70 -5.91 -4.89 11.93
N ILE A 71 -4.66 -4.95 11.48
CA ILE A 71 -3.63 -5.82 12.06
C ILE A 71 -3.31 -5.32 13.47
N VAL A 72 -3.22 -6.25 14.43
CA VAL A 72 -2.68 -6.01 15.77
C VAL A 72 -1.23 -6.47 15.79
N MET A 73 -0.31 -5.55 16.11
CA MET A 73 1.13 -5.79 16.28
C MET A 73 1.56 -5.26 17.65
N ASP A 74 2.80 -5.51 18.04
CA ASP A 74 3.41 -4.88 19.21
C ASP A 74 3.49 -3.35 19.05
N ASP A 75 3.17 -2.59 20.10
CA ASP A 75 3.24 -1.14 20.11
C ASP A 75 4.66 -0.62 19.81
N ALA A 76 5.70 -1.37 20.19
CA ALA A 76 7.10 -1.05 19.90
C ALA A 76 7.37 -0.90 18.39
N VAL A 77 6.62 -1.61 17.54
CA VAL A 77 6.71 -1.46 16.07
C VAL A 77 6.22 -0.09 15.66
N PHE A 78 5.08 0.36 16.19
CA PHE A 78 4.52 1.67 15.87
C PHE A 78 5.36 2.81 16.44
N GLU A 79 5.96 2.63 17.62
CA GLU A 79 6.92 3.57 18.20
C GLU A 79 8.17 3.71 17.32
N THR A 80 8.70 2.59 16.83
CA THR A 80 9.84 2.58 15.90
C THR A 80 9.50 3.30 14.60
N LEU A 81 8.35 2.99 13.97
CA LEU A 81 7.89 3.65 12.75
C LEU A 81 7.64 5.16 12.96
N HIS A 82 7.09 5.54 14.10
CA HIS A 82 6.86 6.94 14.43
C HIS A 82 8.19 7.69 14.62
N SER A 83 9.14 7.12 15.36
CA SER A 83 10.48 7.67 15.56
C SER A 83 11.22 7.83 14.23
N LEU A 84 11.18 6.79 13.39
CA LEU A 84 11.70 6.80 12.02
C LEU A 84 11.13 7.98 11.21
N MET A 85 9.82 8.19 11.28
CA MET A 85 9.15 9.28 10.56
C MET A 85 9.55 10.67 11.08
N GLN A 86 9.78 10.84 12.39
CA GLN A 86 10.26 12.11 12.94
C GLN A 86 11.69 12.42 12.47
N LYS A 87 12.58 11.43 12.48
CA LYS A 87 13.96 11.57 11.99
C LYS A 87 14.00 11.90 10.49
N LEU A 88 13.20 11.18 9.71
CA LEU A 88 13.05 11.40 8.27
C LEU A 88 12.58 12.84 7.97
N LYS A 89 11.58 13.33 8.71
CA LYS A 89 11.14 14.73 8.60
C LYS A 89 12.27 15.71 8.87
N ALA A 90 13.02 15.53 9.96
CA ALA A 90 14.13 16.40 10.33
C ALA A 90 15.26 16.38 9.28
N GLY A 91 15.59 15.20 8.74
CA GLY A 91 16.56 15.05 7.66
C GLY A 91 16.12 15.79 6.40
N TRP A 92 14.85 15.67 6.02
CA TRP A 92 14.30 16.38 4.87
C TRP A 92 14.33 17.91 5.03
N GLU A 93 13.92 18.43 6.20
CA GLU A 93 13.91 19.88 6.48
C GLU A 93 15.35 20.48 6.49
N THR A 94 16.33 19.69 6.93
CA THR A 94 17.76 20.08 6.86
C THR A 94 18.26 20.14 5.43
N MET A 95 17.91 19.14 4.61
CA MET A 95 18.30 19.06 3.19
C MET A 95 17.71 20.23 2.38
N GLU A 96 16.42 20.55 2.57
CA GLU A 96 15.77 21.65 1.85
C GLU A 96 16.40 23.01 2.19
N SER A 97 16.76 23.24 3.45
CA SER A 97 17.39 24.49 3.91
C SER A 97 18.77 24.74 3.28
N SER A 98 19.50 23.67 2.92
CA SER A 98 20.81 23.79 2.28
C SER A 98 20.76 24.21 0.81
N SER A 99 19.65 23.90 0.12
CA SER A 99 19.51 24.17 -1.32
C SER A 99 19.20 25.64 -1.61
N ASP A 100 18.40 26.30 -0.77
CA ASP A 100 18.02 27.70 -0.94
C ASP A 100 19.23 28.65 -0.88
N THR A 101 20.28 28.28 -0.15
CA THR A 101 21.47 29.13 0.02
C THR A 101 22.30 29.18 -1.27
N GLN A 102 22.29 28.12 -2.09
CA GLN A 102 23.05 28.08 -3.34
C GLN A 102 22.36 28.83 -4.48
N GLU A 103 21.03 28.80 -4.55
CA GLU A 103 20.27 29.45 -5.63
C GLU A 103 20.33 30.98 -5.50
N ILE A 104 20.31 31.51 -4.26
CA ILE A 104 20.46 32.95 -4.00
C ILE A 104 21.86 33.45 -4.36
N GLN A 105 22.92 32.68 -4.06
CA GLN A 105 24.30 33.07 -4.44
C GLN A 105 24.52 33.04 -5.97
N GLN A 106 23.89 32.14 -6.71
CA GLN A 106 24.01 32.13 -8.17
C GLN A 106 23.25 33.30 -8.81
N GLN A 107 22.08 33.68 -8.28
CA GLN A 107 21.35 34.84 -8.79
C GLN A 107 22.03 36.17 -8.44
N SER A 108 22.69 36.29 -7.28
CA SER A 108 23.45 37.50 -6.94
C SER A 108 24.67 37.71 -7.83
N ASN A 109 25.27 36.64 -8.36
CA ASN A 109 26.45 36.73 -9.22
C ASN A 109 26.11 37.06 -10.68
N PHE A 110 24.86 36.88 -11.12
CA PHE A 110 24.44 37.21 -12.50
C PHE A 110 24.06 38.68 -12.70
N SER A 111 23.98 39.49 -11.62
CA SER A 111 23.61 40.91 -11.69
C SER A 111 24.81 41.87 -11.78
N THR A 112 26.06 41.39 -11.87
CA THR A 112 27.24 42.25 -11.71
C THR A 112 28.08 42.46 -12.98
N GLU A 113 27.77 41.80 -14.11
CA GLU A 113 28.49 42.03 -15.38
C GLU A 113 27.51 42.33 -16.53
N ILE A 114 26.94 43.53 -16.51
CA ILE A 114 26.58 44.20 -17.77
C ILE A 114 27.59 45.35 -17.90
N ASP A 115 28.76 45.02 -18.45
CA ASP A 115 29.68 46.03 -18.95
C ASP A 115 28.99 46.74 -20.12
N VAL A 116 28.63 47.99 -19.88
CA VAL A 116 28.03 48.90 -20.86
C VAL A 116 29.14 49.34 -21.81
N GLU A 117 29.45 48.50 -22.80
CA GLU A 117 30.26 48.95 -23.94
C GLU A 117 29.36 49.76 -24.88
N ALA A 118 29.50 51.08 -24.75
CA ALA A 118 28.70 52.11 -25.41
C ALA A 118 28.80 52.06 -26.94
N SER A 119 27.87 51.33 -27.58
CA SER A 119 27.59 51.46 -29.01
C SER A 119 26.44 52.44 -29.23
N ARG A 120 26.77 53.69 -29.59
CA ARG A 120 25.82 54.76 -29.92
C ARG A 120 24.90 54.35 -31.09
N PRO A 121 23.57 54.31 -30.93
CA PRO A 121 22.66 54.21 -32.06
C PRO A 121 22.45 55.57 -32.72
N SER A 122 22.45 55.55 -34.05
CA SER A 122 22.20 56.66 -34.97
C SER A 122 20.78 57.25 -34.82
N SER A 123 20.66 58.57 -35.00
CA SER A 123 19.54 59.45 -34.60
C SER A 123 18.17 59.25 -35.27
N ASP A 124 18.01 58.41 -36.30
CA ASP A 124 16.84 58.55 -37.20
C ASP A 124 15.73 57.49 -37.09
N GLN A 125 15.66 56.70 -36.01
CA GLN A 125 14.55 55.73 -35.79
C GLN A 125 13.83 55.83 -34.42
N GLN A 126 14.01 56.92 -33.66
CA GLN A 126 13.49 57.04 -32.29
C GLN A 126 12.01 57.42 -32.13
N LEU A 127 11.26 57.73 -33.19
CA LEU A 127 9.92 58.34 -33.06
C LEU A 127 8.70 57.40 -33.28
N LYS A 128 8.88 56.08 -33.33
CA LYS A 128 7.73 55.14 -33.53
C LYS A 128 7.57 54.00 -32.50
N PHE A 129 8.41 53.94 -31.47
CA PHE A 129 8.28 52.92 -30.41
C PHE A 129 7.86 53.47 -29.04
N ALA A 130 7.63 54.77 -28.90
CA ALA A 130 7.34 55.41 -27.62
C ALA A 130 5.94 55.10 -27.05
N ASP A 131 4.95 54.76 -27.90
CA ASP A 131 3.55 54.61 -27.45
C ASP A 131 3.12 53.15 -27.15
N ALA A 132 4.00 52.16 -27.35
CA ALA A 132 3.67 50.74 -27.12
C ALA A 132 4.18 50.17 -25.78
N ILE A 133 4.87 50.98 -24.96
CA ILE A 133 5.56 50.49 -23.73
C ILE A 133 4.74 50.79 -22.44
N GLN A 134 3.64 51.55 -22.51
CA GLN A 134 2.96 52.07 -21.33
C GLN A 134 1.86 51.19 -20.70
N SER A 135 1.70 49.94 -21.12
CA SER A 135 0.67 49.05 -20.52
C SER A 135 1.19 47.65 -20.20
N ASN A 136 2.41 47.51 -19.69
CA ASN A 136 2.75 46.28 -18.98
C ASN A 136 2.01 46.30 -17.64
N PRO A 137 1.02 45.41 -17.42
CA PRO A 137 0.35 45.33 -16.13
C PRO A 137 1.42 45.08 -15.05
N PRO A 138 1.28 45.69 -13.86
CA PRO A 138 2.23 45.46 -12.77
C PRO A 138 2.35 43.96 -12.55
N LEU A 139 3.55 43.41 -12.77
CA LEU A 139 3.88 42.02 -12.49
C LEU A 139 3.52 41.79 -11.03
N HIS A 140 2.39 41.14 -10.79
CA HIS A 140 2.00 40.76 -9.44
C HIS A 140 3.17 39.97 -8.85
N PRO A 141 3.65 40.32 -7.65
CA PRO A 141 4.72 39.60 -7.01
C PRO A 141 4.31 38.13 -6.97
N MET A 142 5.02 37.28 -7.72
CA MET A 142 4.74 35.85 -7.73
C MET A 142 4.89 35.38 -6.30
N MET A 143 3.78 34.99 -5.67
CA MET A 143 3.84 34.46 -4.32
C MET A 143 4.78 33.26 -4.33
N PRO A 144 5.75 33.18 -3.39
CA PRO A 144 6.69 32.07 -3.36
C PRO A 144 5.90 30.77 -3.27
N LEU A 145 6.20 29.86 -4.19
CA LEU A 145 5.51 28.58 -4.25
C LEU A 145 5.71 27.85 -2.92
N PRO A 146 4.65 27.22 -2.37
CA PRO A 146 4.72 26.57 -1.07
C PRO A 146 5.74 25.43 -1.11
N LYS A 147 6.70 25.47 -0.19
CA LYS A 147 7.70 24.42 0.05
C LYS A 147 7.05 23.07 0.40
N LEU A 148 7.74 21.98 0.11
CA LEU A 148 7.25 20.63 0.41
C LEU A 148 7.34 20.39 1.91
N LYS A 149 6.21 20.12 2.57
CA LYS A 149 6.15 19.86 4.00
C LYS A 149 5.70 18.44 4.27
N ILE A 150 6.46 17.74 5.11
CA ILE A 150 6.09 16.43 5.65
C ILE A 150 5.36 16.64 6.97
N LYS A 151 4.15 16.09 7.08
CA LYS A 151 3.32 16.11 8.30
C LYS A 151 3.15 14.68 8.84
N PRO A 152 4.00 14.24 9.78
CA PRO A 152 3.88 12.94 10.42
C PRO A 152 2.51 12.74 11.05
N ARG A 153 2.02 11.50 10.97
CA ARG A 153 0.85 11.04 11.71
C ARG A 153 1.21 10.92 13.18
N SER A 154 0.25 11.17 14.07
CA SER A 154 0.46 10.89 15.50
C SER A 154 0.57 9.39 15.72
N LEU A 155 1.40 8.97 16.69
CA LEU A 155 1.57 7.57 17.09
C LEU A 155 0.23 6.83 17.25
N ARG A 156 -0.72 7.40 18.00
CA ARG A 156 -2.08 6.83 18.23
C ARG A 156 -2.94 6.64 16.98
N SER A 157 -2.55 7.25 15.86
CA SER A 157 -3.28 7.15 14.59
C SER A 157 -2.65 6.16 13.62
N LEU A 158 -1.45 5.64 13.93
CA LEU A 158 -0.80 4.62 13.13
C LEU A 158 -1.56 3.30 13.29
N HIS A 159 -1.84 2.67 12.16
CA HIS A 159 -2.44 1.34 12.08
C HIS A 159 -2.22 0.80 10.67
N MET A 160 -2.33 -0.51 10.53
CA MET A 160 -2.36 -1.19 9.23
C MET A 160 -3.76 -1.71 8.97
N THR A 161 -4.40 -1.21 7.91
CA THR A 161 -5.70 -1.74 7.48
C THR A 161 -5.50 -3.09 6.81
N TYR A 162 -6.17 -4.12 7.31
CA TYR A 162 -6.15 -5.46 6.74
C TYR A 162 -7.31 -5.64 5.76
N PHE A 163 -8.55 -5.44 6.22
CA PHE A 163 -9.76 -5.68 5.42
C PHE A 163 -10.73 -4.50 5.55
N PHE A 164 -11.15 -3.90 4.43
CA PHE A 164 -11.98 -2.70 4.45
C PHE A 164 -13.48 -3.03 4.32
N CYS A 165 -14.25 -2.76 5.36
CA CYS A 165 -15.71 -2.93 5.35
C CYS A 165 -16.45 -1.66 4.90
N GLY A 166 -15.84 -0.48 5.08
CA GLY A 166 -16.47 0.81 4.79
C GLY A 166 -17.60 1.12 5.78
N ARG A 167 -18.58 1.92 5.34
CA ARG A 167 -19.81 2.19 6.11
C ARG A 167 -20.77 1.00 6.17
N LYS A 168 -20.50 -0.04 5.37
CA LYS A 168 -21.42 -1.13 5.15
C LYS A 168 -21.66 -1.98 6.38
N LEU A 169 -20.68 -2.04 7.30
CA LEU A 169 -20.84 -2.79 8.54
C LEU A 169 -21.87 -2.16 9.48
N ASP A 170 -21.97 -0.83 9.54
CA ASP A 170 -22.98 -0.12 10.35
C ASP A 170 -24.35 -0.09 9.66
N GLU A 171 -24.38 -0.19 8.33
CA GLU A 171 -25.61 -0.33 7.53
C GLU A 171 -26.18 -1.77 7.51
N MET A 172 -25.41 -2.77 7.94
CA MET A 172 -25.86 -4.16 7.99
C MET A 172 -26.88 -4.35 9.13
N PRO A 173 -27.94 -5.14 8.91
CA PRO A 173 -28.84 -5.56 9.99
C PRO A 173 -28.09 -6.28 11.13
N SER A 174 -28.59 -6.14 12.37
CA SER A 174 -27.93 -6.70 13.57
C SER A 174 -27.61 -8.19 13.45
N ASP A 175 -28.55 -8.98 12.94
CA ASP A 175 -28.41 -10.42 12.70
C ASP A 175 -27.28 -10.74 11.72
N GLN A 176 -27.13 -9.94 10.65
CA GLN A 176 -26.01 -10.11 9.71
C GLN A 176 -24.66 -9.70 10.31
N VAL A 177 -24.61 -8.65 11.14
CA VAL A 177 -23.36 -8.25 11.82
C VAL A 177 -22.93 -9.32 12.82
N ILE A 178 -23.87 -9.85 13.61
CA ILE A 178 -23.63 -10.96 14.54
C ILE A 178 -23.15 -12.20 13.77
N LEU A 179 -23.82 -12.56 12.68
CA LEU A 179 -23.45 -13.69 11.84
C LEU A 179 -22.06 -13.52 11.23
N TRP A 180 -21.74 -12.33 10.70
CA TRP A 180 -20.41 -12.00 10.18
C TRP A 180 -19.33 -12.16 11.25
N ASN A 181 -19.53 -11.57 12.44
CA ASN A 181 -18.60 -11.68 13.56
C ASN A 181 -18.41 -13.15 13.99
N SER A 182 -19.50 -13.92 14.09
CA SER A 182 -19.46 -15.34 14.45
C SER A 182 -18.68 -16.16 13.44
N LYS A 183 -18.94 -15.99 12.13
CA LYS A 183 -18.21 -16.71 11.08
C LYS A 183 -16.75 -16.31 11.01
N LEU A 184 -16.44 -15.03 11.26
CA LEU A 184 -15.06 -14.56 11.35
C LEU A 184 -14.32 -15.25 12.51
N LYS A 185 -14.94 -15.35 13.70
CA LYS A 185 -14.39 -16.09 14.85
C LYS A 185 -14.20 -17.56 14.53
N GLU A 186 -15.23 -18.22 14.02
CA GLU A 186 -15.18 -19.64 13.65
C GLU A 186 -14.05 -19.91 12.65
N LYS A 187 -13.93 -19.07 11.61
CA LYS A 187 -12.89 -19.18 10.60
C LYS A 187 -11.49 -19.08 11.25
N LEU A 188 -11.25 -18.06 12.06
CA LEU A 188 -9.95 -17.86 12.73
C LEU A 188 -9.62 -18.99 13.72
N CYS A 189 -10.60 -19.45 14.52
CA CYS A 189 -10.42 -20.58 15.42
C CYS A 189 -10.16 -21.90 14.65
N GLY A 190 -10.85 -22.09 13.52
CA GLY A 190 -10.70 -23.27 12.67
C GLY A 190 -9.32 -23.35 12.04
N ILE A 191 -8.74 -22.22 11.63
CA ILE A 191 -7.37 -22.17 11.12
C ILE A 191 -6.39 -22.63 12.21
N ASN A 192 -6.46 -22.05 13.41
CA ASN A 192 -5.64 -22.46 14.56
C ASN A 192 -5.77 -23.96 14.89
N SER A 193 -6.99 -24.51 14.78
CA SER A 193 -7.26 -25.92 15.07
C SER A 193 -6.65 -26.87 14.02
N LYS A 194 -6.70 -26.52 12.73
CA LYS A 194 -6.07 -27.32 11.66
C LYS A 194 -4.57 -27.45 11.86
N PHE A 195 -3.93 -26.39 12.36
CA PHE A 195 -2.49 -26.36 12.56
C PHE A 195 -2.02 -27.18 13.77
N ASN A 196 -2.81 -27.23 14.85
CA ASN A 196 -2.53 -28.12 15.97
C ASN A 196 -2.44 -29.60 15.57
N SER A 197 -3.13 -30.01 14.50
CA SER A 197 -3.04 -31.38 13.98
C SER A 197 -1.74 -31.66 13.19
N ARG A 198 -1.11 -30.64 12.62
CA ARG A 198 0.13 -30.73 11.83
C ARG A 198 1.39 -30.46 12.66
N GLY A 199 1.26 -29.90 13.85
CA GLY A 199 2.38 -29.59 14.75
C GLY A 199 3.14 -28.30 14.41
N GLU A 200 2.73 -27.56 13.38
CA GLU A 200 3.31 -26.28 12.97
C GLU A 200 2.28 -25.17 13.15
N ARG A 201 2.64 -24.10 13.88
CA ARG A 201 1.78 -22.91 14.02
C ARG A 201 1.86 -22.07 12.74
N PRO A 202 0.76 -21.43 12.31
CA PRO A 202 0.81 -20.51 11.19
C PRO A 202 1.76 -19.36 11.51
N ASN A 203 2.60 -19.02 10.54
CA ASN A 203 3.53 -17.92 10.63
C ASN A 203 2.83 -16.64 10.14
N TYR A 204 2.11 -15.97 11.03
CA TYR A 204 1.58 -14.64 10.75
C TYR A 204 2.63 -13.57 11.04
N SER A 205 3.46 -13.30 10.05
CA SER A 205 4.49 -12.26 10.11
C SER A 205 4.41 -11.25 8.98
N LEU A 206 4.97 -10.07 9.26
CA LEU A 206 5.17 -8.95 8.34
C LEU A 206 6.65 -8.56 8.36
N ARG A 207 7.24 -8.27 7.21
CA ARG A 207 8.61 -7.76 7.11
C ARG A 207 8.60 -6.39 6.46
N LEU A 208 9.28 -5.40 7.03
CA LEU A 208 9.38 -4.09 6.39
C LEU A 208 10.06 -4.27 5.03
N LYS A 209 9.42 -3.76 3.97
CA LYS A 209 9.93 -3.83 2.59
C LYS A 209 10.55 -2.50 2.19
N ALA A 210 9.76 -1.43 2.23
CA ALA A 210 10.19 -0.11 1.80
C ALA A 210 9.44 1.03 2.49
N LEU A 211 9.98 2.23 2.36
CA LEU A 211 9.26 3.48 2.57
C LEU A 211 8.95 4.05 1.19
N ASP A 212 7.69 4.41 0.94
CA ASP A 212 7.23 4.82 -0.38
C ASP A 212 6.31 6.04 -0.32
N VAL A 213 6.19 6.74 -1.45
CA VAL A 213 5.13 7.73 -1.66
C VAL A 213 3.87 7.09 -2.27
N PHE A 214 2.71 7.37 -1.68
CA PHE A 214 1.44 6.74 -2.05
C PHE A 214 0.29 7.76 -2.19
N PRO A 215 -0.75 7.46 -2.98
CA PRO A 215 -0.75 6.50 -4.11
C PRO A 215 0.17 6.99 -5.23
N PRO A 216 0.65 6.12 -6.15
CA PRO A 216 1.65 6.48 -7.16
C PRO A 216 1.34 7.72 -8.01
N GLN A 217 0.04 7.99 -8.24
CA GLN A 217 -0.45 9.12 -9.02
C GLN A 217 -0.55 10.43 -8.21
N ARG A 218 -0.93 10.35 -6.93
CA ARG A 218 -1.13 11.55 -6.08
C ARG A 218 0.10 11.89 -5.24
N ARG A 219 0.86 10.86 -4.84
CA ARG A 219 2.13 10.95 -4.08
C ARG A 219 2.03 11.91 -2.90
N ASN A 220 0.91 11.87 -2.19
CA ASN A 220 0.59 12.81 -1.12
C ASN A 220 0.70 12.17 0.27
N LEU A 221 1.11 10.91 0.35
CA LEU A 221 1.32 10.16 1.59
C LEU A 221 2.72 9.54 1.57
N ILE A 222 3.34 9.42 2.75
CA ILE A 222 4.49 8.53 2.99
C ILE A 222 3.96 7.30 3.72
N VAL A 223 4.28 6.12 3.20
CA VAL A 223 3.84 4.84 3.75
C VAL A 223 5.04 3.92 4.01
N ALA A 224 4.97 3.11 5.07
CA ALA A 224 5.82 1.93 5.21
C ALA A 224 5.10 0.75 4.59
N THR A 225 5.70 0.11 3.59
CA THR A 225 5.18 -1.09 2.94
C THR A 225 5.82 -2.33 3.55
N PHE A 226 5.03 -3.38 3.71
CA PHE A 226 5.44 -4.64 4.32
C PHE A 226 5.22 -5.79 3.33
N GLU A 227 6.09 -6.78 3.42
CA GLU A 227 5.91 -8.09 2.83
C GLU A 227 5.21 -8.98 3.87
N SER A 228 4.06 -9.55 3.50
CA SER A 228 3.32 -10.50 4.31
C SER A 228 3.83 -11.92 4.10
N SER A 229 3.80 -12.69 5.18
CA SER A 229 3.89 -14.15 5.14
C SER A 229 2.77 -14.78 4.29
N SER A 230 3.03 -15.97 3.76
CA SER A 230 2.04 -16.75 2.98
C SER A 230 0.76 -17.00 3.75
N ASP A 231 0.87 -17.31 5.05
CA ASP A 231 -0.27 -17.67 5.89
C ASP A 231 -1.17 -16.45 6.14
N LEU A 232 -0.57 -15.26 6.26
CA LEU A 232 -1.31 -14.01 6.39
C LEU A 232 -1.99 -13.60 5.07
N ASP A 233 -1.36 -13.92 3.92
CA ASP A 233 -1.98 -13.74 2.61
C ASP A 233 -3.14 -14.71 2.38
N GLU A 234 -2.98 -15.99 2.75
CA GLU A 234 -4.06 -16.99 2.67
C GLU A 234 -5.23 -16.58 3.56
N LEU A 235 -4.98 -16.14 4.80
CA LEU A 235 -6.04 -15.63 5.67
C LEU A 235 -6.80 -14.47 5.01
N TYR A 236 -6.11 -13.57 4.31
CA TYR A 236 -6.74 -12.44 3.64
C TYR A 236 -7.71 -12.92 2.54
N GLU A 237 -7.29 -13.92 1.75
CA GLU A 237 -8.15 -14.57 0.76
C GLU A 237 -9.38 -15.18 1.41
N GLU A 238 -9.19 -15.91 2.52
CA GLU A 238 -10.28 -16.56 3.22
C GLU A 238 -11.31 -15.56 3.76
N LEU A 239 -10.89 -14.37 4.23
CA LEU A 239 -11.80 -13.30 4.63
C LEU A 239 -12.59 -12.73 3.45
N CYS A 240 -11.93 -12.59 2.30
CA CYS A 240 -12.59 -12.13 1.09
C CYS A 240 -13.61 -13.16 0.59
N ASP A 241 -13.27 -14.44 0.61
CA ASP A 241 -14.19 -15.53 0.26
C ASP A 241 -15.37 -15.58 1.23
N LEU A 242 -15.11 -15.39 2.53
CA LEU A 242 -16.18 -15.30 3.53
C LEU A 242 -17.16 -14.16 3.19
N ALA A 243 -16.67 -12.98 2.84
CA ALA A 243 -17.51 -11.84 2.43
C ALA A 243 -18.24 -12.07 1.09
N MET A 244 -17.83 -13.06 0.31
CA MET A 244 -18.44 -13.48 -0.95
C MET A 244 -19.23 -14.79 -0.83
N THR A 245 -19.54 -15.25 0.39
CA THR A 245 -20.26 -16.50 0.62
C THR A 245 -21.67 -16.45 0.00
N PRO A 246 -22.03 -17.39 -0.89
CA PRO A 246 -23.40 -17.52 -1.37
C PRO A 246 -24.33 -17.91 -0.22
N LYS A 247 -25.56 -17.41 -0.22
CA LYS A 247 -26.58 -17.95 0.67
C LYS A 247 -26.81 -19.42 0.29
N SER A 248 -26.85 -20.32 1.27
CA SER A 248 -26.99 -21.76 1.00
C SER A 248 -28.36 -22.05 0.36
N GLU A 249 -28.36 -22.88 -0.69
CA GLU A 249 -29.58 -23.24 -1.43
C GLU A 249 -30.62 -23.99 -0.56
N LEU A 250 -30.17 -24.58 0.55
CA LEU A 250 -31.03 -25.25 1.54
C LEU A 250 -32.03 -24.31 2.23
N GLU A 251 -31.75 -23.02 2.31
CA GLU A 251 -32.73 -22.04 2.81
C GLU A 251 -33.74 -21.62 1.74
N GLN A 252 -33.38 -21.73 0.46
CA GLN A 252 -34.24 -21.36 -0.67
C GLN A 252 -35.22 -22.47 -1.06
N ALA A 253 -34.91 -23.74 -0.73
CA ALA A 253 -35.80 -24.86 -0.99
C ALA A 253 -37.10 -24.86 -0.16
N ASN A 254 -37.18 -24.04 0.90
CA ASN A 254 -38.39 -23.93 1.73
C ASN A 254 -39.39 -22.86 1.28
N SER A 255 -39.03 -22.01 0.30
CA SER A 255 -39.99 -21.12 -0.37
C SER A 255 -40.66 -21.88 -1.52
N ASN A 256 -41.63 -22.73 -1.19
CA ASN A 256 -42.46 -23.54 -2.10
C ASN A 256 -43.44 -22.72 -2.97
N ASP A 257 -43.08 -21.50 -3.38
CA ASP A 257 -43.95 -20.68 -4.22
C ASP A 257 -43.65 -20.98 -5.69
N GLY A 258 -44.47 -21.86 -6.26
CA GLY A 258 -44.35 -22.30 -7.64
C GLY A 258 -44.72 -21.19 -8.61
N GLY A 259 -43.73 -20.51 -9.17
CA GLY A 259 -44.00 -19.60 -10.28
C GLY A 259 -42.82 -18.73 -10.67
N ASP A 260 -42.07 -19.20 -11.67
CA ASP A 260 -41.71 -18.46 -12.89
C ASP A 260 -40.28 -18.77 -13.34
N ALA A 261 -40.15 -19.42 -14.50
CA ALA A 261 -38.92 -20.01 -15.03
C ALA A 261 -37.89 -18.99 -15.55
N HIS A 262 -38.10 -17.70 -15.25
CA HIS A 262 -37.25 -16.59 -15.70
C HIS A 262 -36.42 -15.92 -14.60
N SER A 263 -36.45 -16.42 -13.36
CA SER A 263 -35.49 -16.03 -12.31
C SER A 263 -34.11 -16.65 -12.57
N TYR A 264 -33.48 -16.27 -13.68
CA TYR A 264 -32.07 -16.58 -13.93
C TYR A 264 -31.20 -15.70 -13.01
N PHE A 265 -31.11 -16.15 -11.77
CA PHE A 265 -29.94 -16.09 -10.88
C PHE A 265 -29.42 -14.71 -10.49
N GLN A 266 -30.24 -13.93 -9.76
CA GLN A 266 -29.68 -13.03 -8.78
C GLN A 266 -29.18 -13.88 -7.60
N LYS A 267 -27.97 -14.46 -7.74
CA LYS A 267 -27.32 -15.23 -6.68
C LYS A 267 -27.34 -14.39 -5.40
N GLU A 268 -28.09 -14.84 -4.41
CA GLU A 268 -28.13 -14.20 -3.10
C GLU A 268 -26.85 -14.52 -2.35
N TYR A 269 -26.32 -13.51 -1.67
CA TYR A 269 -25.10 -13.63 -0.88
C TYR A 269 -25.46 -13.40 0.57
N GLU A 270 -24.74 -14.07 1.45
CA GLU A 270 -24.94 -13.95 2.89
C GLU A 270 -24.60 -12.54 3.40
N PHE A 271 -23.62 -11.89 2.77
CA PHE A 271 -23.17 -10.53 3.13
C PHE A 271 -23.22 -9.60 1.90
N PRO A 272 -24.43 -9.23 1.42
CA PRO A 272 -24.58 -8.51 0.15
C PRO A 272 -23.91 -7.13 0.17
N LEU A 273 -23.85 -6.48 1.34
CA LEU A 273 -23.22 -5.17 1.51
C LEU A 273 -21.68 -5.23 1.48
N LEU A 274 -21.06 -6.34 1.87
CA LEU A 274 -19.60 -6.55 1.79
C LEU A 274 -19.15 -7.05 0.41
N ARG A 275 -20.01 -7.75 -0.32
CA ARG A 275 -19.69 -8.30 -1.64
C ARG A 275 -19.20 -7.26 -2.63
N LYS A 276 -19.91 -6.13 -2.77
CA LYS A 276 -19.58 -5.11 -3.79
C LYS A 276 -18.15 -4.56 -3.62
N PRO A 277 -17.72 -4.06 -2.45
CA PRO A 277 -16.36 -3.58 -2.27
C PRO A 277 -15.31 -4.69 -2.46
N VAL A 278 -15.55 -5.90 -1.92
CA VAL A 278 -14.62 -7.04 -2.03
C VAL A 278 -14.47 -7.51 -3.48
N SER A 279 -15.57 -7.64 -4.21
CA SER A 279 -15.55 -8.06 -5.62
C SER A 279 -14.81 -7.07 -6.51
N LEU A 280 -14.99 -5.76 -6.27
CA LEU A 280 -14.25 -4.71 -6.99
C LEU A 280 -12.75 -4.80 -6.71
N GLN A 281 -12.37 -4.99 -5.44
CA GLN A 281 -10.98 -5.15 -5.04
C GLN A 281 -10.36 -6.39 -5.69
N MET A 282 -11.06 -7.52 -5.67
CA MET A 282 -10.64 -8.78 -6.30
C MET A 282 -10.51 -8.65 -7.83
N LYS A 283 -11.43 -7.96 -8.49
CA LYS A 283 -11.36 -7.69 -9.94
C LYS A 283 -10.13 -6.85 -10.28
N LYS A 284 -9.89 -5.75 -9.56
CA LYS A 284 -8.71 -4.90 -9.72
C LYS A 284 -7.41 -5.68 -9.52
N ARG A 285 -7.39 -6.58 -8.53
CA ARG A 285 -6.25 -7.47 -8.27
C ARG A 285 -5.98 -8.43 -9.44
N ARG A 286 -6.98 -9.18 -9.87
CA ARG A 286 -6.85 -10.12 -11.00
C ARG A 286 -6.36 -9.40 -12.27
N GLN A 287 -6.82 -8.16 -12.49
CA GLN A 287 -6.34 -7.34 -13.59
C GLN A 287 -4.85 -6.98 -13.44
N ARG A 288 -4.38 -6.62 -12.23
CA ARG A 288 -2.96 -6.35 -11.95
C ARG A 288 -2.10 -7.59 -12.14
N GLN A 289 -2.54 -8.74 -11.64
CA GLN A 289 -1.84 -10.02 -11.81
C GLN A 289 -1.75 -10.46 -13.28
N LYS A 290 -2.77 -10.16 -14.10
CA LYS A 290 -2.71 -10.41 -15.55
C LYS A 290 -1.69 -9.52 -16.27
N ARG A 291 -1.53 -8.26 -15.82
CA ARG A 291 -0.60 -7.31 -16.43
C ARG A 291 0.84 -7.55 -16.00
N ASN A 292 1.04 -7.92 -14.74
CA ASN A 292 2.35 -8.18 -14.17
C ASN A 292 2.54 -9.69 -14.06
N LYS A 293 3.35 -10.28 -14.96
CA LYS A 293 3.73 -11.71 -14.87
C LYS A 293 4.42 -12.06 -13.54
N HIS A 294 4.87 -11.05 -12.81
CA HIS A 294 5.44 -11.21 -11.47
C HIS A 294 4.34 -11.26 -10.41
N HIS A 295 4.44 -12.25 -9.53
CA HIS A 295 3.52 -12.51 -8.43
C HIS A 295 3.42 -11.30 -7.49
N SER A 296 2.49 -10.39 -7.75
CA SER A 296 2.16 -9.33 -6.80
C SER A 296 1.31 -9.92 -5.67
N ALA A 297 1.69 -9.63 -4.43
CA ALA A 297 0.95 -9.99 -3.23
C ALA A 297 -0.54 -9.64 -3.35
N PRO A 298 -1.44 -10.44 -2.73
CA PRO A 298 -2.87 -10.29 -2.91
C PRO A 298 -3.42 -8.97 -2.35
N TRP A 299 -2.75 -8.43 -1.34
CA TRP A 299 -3.01 -7.15 -0.72
C TRP A 299 -1.68 -6.42 -0.49
N MET A 300 -1.73 -5.11 -0.25
CA MET A 300 -0.54 -4.30 0.04
C MET A 300 -0.56 -3.92 1.51
N ALA A 301 0.16 -4.68 2.32
CA ALA A 301 0.37 -4.39 3.73
C ALA A 301 1.13 -3.06 3.87
N HIS A 302 0.49 -2.03 4.44
CA HIS A 302 1.14 -0.76 4.63
C HIS A 302 0.61 0.03 5.83
N VAL A 303 1.48 0.86 6.42
CA VAL A 303 1.14 1.84 7.45
C VAL A 303 1.35 3.24 6.89
N THR A 304 0.35 4.11 6.98
CA THR A 304 0.50 5.52 6.58
C THR A 304 1.24 6.28 7.68
N LEU A 305 2.41 6.82 7.35
CA LEU A 305 3.31 7.47 8.31
C LEU A 305 3.19 8.99 8.29
N ALA A 306 2.97 9.61 7.12
CA ALA A 306 2.87 11.06 7.00
C ALA A 306 2.03 11.50 5.80
N ASN A 307 1.53 12.73 5.86
CA ASN A 307 1.01 13.45 4.70
C ASN A 307 2.10 14.34 4.10
N ILE A 308 2.12 14.47 2.79
CA ILE A 308 2.94 15.42 2.04
C ILE A 308 2.02 16.59 1.65
N VAL A 309 2.46 17.82 1.95
CA VAL A 309 1.69 19.04 1.68
C VAL A 309 2.57 20.06 0.97
N GLY A 310 2.07 20.64 -0.12
CA GLY A 310 2.83 21.61 -0.92
C GLY A 310 3.91 20.94 -1.78
N GLY A 311 4.84 21.75 -2.28
CA GLY A 311 5.91 21.31 -3.18
C GLY A 311 5.49 21.19 -4.64
N LYS A 312 6.47 21.32 -5.54
CA LYS A 312 6.32 20.98 -6.96
C LYS A 312 6.45 19.47 -7.14
N ASN A 313 5.94 18.93 -8.26
CA ASN A 313 6.11 17.53 -8.65
C ASN A 313 7.58 17.08 -8.62
N GLY A 314 8.53 17.98 -8.93
CA GLY A 314 9.96 17.72 -8.83
C GLY A 314 10.43 17.40 -7.41
N GLY A 315 9.99 18.17 -6.40
CA GLY A 315 10.34 17.92 -5.00
C GLY A 315 9.72 16.63 -4.46
N ILE A 316 8.49 16.30 -4.86
CA ILE A 316 7.84 15.03 -4.50
C ILE A 316 8.57 13.84 -5.14
N LYS A 317 9.01 13.99 -6.39
CA LYS A 317 9.82 12.97 -7.08
C LYS A 317 11.16 12.78 -6.38
N GLN A 318 11.85 13.87 -6.03
CA GLN A 318 13.11 13.83 -5.28
C GLN A 318 12.94 13.17 -3.91
N LEU A 319 11.86 13.47 -3.18
CA LEU A 319 11.53 12.79 -1.93
C LEU A 319 11.32 11.28 -2.17
N GLY A 320 10.56 10.91 -3.20
CA GLY A 320 10.33 9.50 -3.54
C GLY A 320 11.62 8.74 -3.90
N GLU A 321 12.51 9.37 -4.68
CA GLU A 321 13.84 8.85 -4.98
C GLU A 321 14.66 8.70 -3.70
N TRP A 322 14.69 9.71 -2.83
CA TRP A 322 15.40 9.64 -1.55
C TRP A 322 14.87 8.55 -0.59
N LEU A 323 13.56 8.27 -0.61
CA LEU A 323 12.97 7.14 0.14
C LEU A 323 13.29 5.77 -0.48
N SER A 324 13.40 5.70 -1.81
CA SER A 324 13.70 4.45 -2.56
C SER A 324 15.18 4.11 -2.54
N ASP A 325 16.04 5.13 -2.65
CA ASP A 325 17.50 5.07 -2.73
C ASP A 325 18.15 4.83 -1.35
N GLN A 326 17.41 4.35 -0.36
CA GLN A 326 17.96 3.86 0.91
C GLN A 326 18.77 2.55 0.75
N GLN A 327 19.48 2.40 -0.37
CA GLN A 327 20.79 1.77 -0.47
C GLN A 327 21.85 2.90 -0.42
N PHE A 328 22.06 3.49 0.74
CA PHE A 328 22.90 4.70 0.89
C PHE A 328 24.39 4.41 0.69
N GLY A 329 24.87 4.59 -0.54
CA GLY A 329 26.28 4.77 -0.85
C GLY A 329 26.65 6.25 -0.90
N THR A 330 27.44 6.69 0.09
CA THR A 330 28.45 7.78 -0.04
C THR A 330 27.98 9.14 -0.60
N SER A 331 27.42 10.03 0.23
CA SER A 331 27.51 11.47 -0.08
C SER A 331 27.36 12.41 1.12
N LYS A 332 28.48 13.09 1.41
CA LYS A 332 28.73 14.34 2.17
C LYS A 332 28.53 14.39 3.69
N GLU A 333 29.55 15.00 4.32
CA GLU A 333 30.14 14.69 5.63
C GLU A 333 29.39 15.16 6.89
N HIS A 334 28.29 15.91 6.80
CA HIS A 334 27.62 16.45 8.01
C HIS A 334 26.13 16.11 8.14
N SER A 335 25.51 15.56 7.10
CA SER A 335 24.16 14.95 7.22
C SER A 335 24.24 13.46 7.57
N ILE A 336 25.44 12.94 7.88
CA ILE A 336 25.72 11.50 7.98
C ILE A 336 25.05 10.89 9.22
N GLU A 337 25.12 11.52 10.40
CA GLU A 337 24.67 10.85 11.64
C GLU A 337 23.17 10.53 11.66
N LEU A 338 22.32 11.50 11.34
CA LEU A 338 20.86 11.31 11.26
C LEU A 338 20.48 10.32 10.15
N LEU A 339 21.18 10.37 9.01
CA LEU A 339 20.95 9.44 7.92
C LEU A 339 21.39 8.02 8.32
N ASP A 340 22.54 7.86 8.95
CA ASP A 340 23.08 6.57 9.38
C ASP A 340 22.17 5.89 10.41
N GLU A 341 21.64 6.66 11.37
CA GLU A 341 20.66 6.16 12.33
C GLU A 341 19.34 5.75 11.64
N LEU A 342 18.88 6.53 10.66
CA LEU A 342 17.72 6.20 9.83
C LEU A 342 17.95 4.90 9.05
N CYS A 343 19.10 4.77 8.39
CA CYS A 343 19.51 3.57 7.64
C CYS A 343 19.53 2.35 8.54
N THR A 344 20.17 2.47 9.70
CA THR A 344 20.31 1.40 10.68
C THR A 344 18.94 0.95 11.17
N THR A 345 18.05 1.89 11.48
CA THR A 345 16.67 1.59 11.89
C THR A 345 15.90 0.85 10.80
N VAL A 346 15.98 1.32 9.55
CA VAL A 346 15.30 0.68 8.40
C VAL A 346 15.87 -0.71 8.12
N ALA A 347 17.20 -0.86 8.15
CA ALA A 347 17.88 -2.13 7.93
C ALA A 347 17.53 -3.15 9.01
N ASP A 348 17.50 -2.73 10.26
CA ASP A 348 17.10 -3.56 11.40
C ASP A 348 15.61 -3.97 11.30
N MET A 349 14.71 -3.07 10.93
CA MET A 349 13.31 -3.42 10.67
C MET A 349 13.12 -4.35 9.46
N ARG A 350 13.97 -4.23 8.43
CA ARG A 350 13.97 -5.12 7.25
C ARG A 350 14.49 -6.52 7.58
N GLY A 351 15.43 -6.62 8.52
CA GLY A 351 16.02 -7.88 8.96
C GLY A 351 15.17 -8.67 9.96
N ARG A 352 14.06 -8.10 10.43
CA ARG A 352 13.21 -8.70 11.47
C ARG A 352 11.81 -9.00 10.94
N ASP A 353 11.29 -10.17 11.30
CA ASP A 353 9.89 -10.51 11.10
C ASP A 353 9.08 -9.95 12.27
N VAL A 354 8.08 -9.14 11.96
CA VAL A 354 7.13 -8.57 12.90
C VAL A 354 5.97 -9.54 13.06
N ALA A 355 5.79 -10.08 14.26
CA ALA A 355 4.66 -10.94 14.57
C ALA A 355 3.33 -10.16 14.50
N VAL A 356 2.34 -10.77 13.86
CA VAL A 356 0.95 -10.32 13.88
C VAL A 356 0.22 -11.05 14.99
N ASN A 357 -0.22 -10.31 16.00
CA ASN A 357 -0.83 -10.86 17.21
C ASN A 357 -2.33 -11.17 17.02
N GLY A 358 -2.95 -10.60 15.98
CA GLY A 358 -4.36 -10.81 15.68
C GLY A 358 -4.95 -9.75 14.77
N LEU A 359 -6.28 -9.75 14.69
CA LEU A 359 -7.08 -8.71 14.04
C LEU A 359 -7.93 -7.98 15.08
N SER A 360 -8.27 -6.73 14.80
CA SER A 360 -9.31 -6.02 15.56
C SER A 360 -10.11 -5.08 14.67
N LEU A 361 -11.28 -4.63 15.12
CA LEU A 361 -12.02 -3.59 14.41
C LEU A 361 -11.36 -2.21 14.63
N GLY A 362 -11.16 -1.50 13.53
CA GLY A 362 -10.81 -0.09 13.47
C GLY A 362 -11.97 0.74 12.91
N GLY A 363 -11.98 2.03 13.23
CA GLY A 363 -13.06 2.93 12.85
C GLY A 363 -14.26 2.89 13.82
N PRO A 364 -15.47 3.22 13.36
CA PRO A 364 -16.66 3.20 14.18
C PRO A 364 -17.14 1.75 14.36
N HIS A 365 -17.56 1.43 15.57
CA HIS A 365 -18.23 0.17 15.89
C HIS A 365 -19.69 0.26 15.47
N PRO A 366 -20.30 -0.82 14.93
CA PRO A 366 -21.74 -0.86 14.70
C PRO A 366 -22.47 -0.59 16.02
N HIS A 367 -23.21 0.52 16.08
CA HIS A 367 -23.79 1.02 17.34
C HIS A 367 -24.99 0.19 17.84
N HIS A 368 -25.54 -0.64 16.96
CA HIS A 368 -26.75 -1.42 17.19
C HIS A 368 -26.47 -2.86 17.70
N VAL A 369 -25.20 -3.24 17.87
CA VAL A 369 -24.79 -4.53 18.43
C VAL A 369 -23.58 -4.37 19.35
N ASP A 370 -23.58 -5.07 20.48
CA ASP A 370 -22.43 -5.16 21.39
C ASP A 370 -21.70 -6.48 21.14
N LEU A 371 -20.52 -6.41 20.53
CA LEU A 371 -19.72 -7.55 20.12
C LEU A 371 -18.26 -7.33 20.45
N ASP A 372 -17.58 -8.38 20.88
CA ASP A 372 -16.12 -8.38 20.94
C ASP A 372 -15.54 -8.49 19.51
N TRP A 373 -14.81 -7.44 19.14
CA TRP A 373 -14.17 -7.28 17.84
C TRP A 373 -12.65 -7.49 17.90
N ASN A 374 -12.15 -8.13 18.95
CA ASN A 374 -10.77 -8.58 19.02
C ASN A 374 -10.69 -10.05 18.60
N PHE A 375 -9.73 -10.35 17.74
CA PHE A 375 -9.52 -11.68 17.19
C PHE A 375 -8.03 -12.04 17.33
N PRO A 376 -7.57 -12.45 18.54
CA PRO A 376 -6.18 -12.81 18.77
C PRO A 376 -5.82 -14.11 18.03
N PHE A 377 -4.61 -14.17 17.50
CA PHE A 377 -4.07 -15.39 16.88
C PHE A 377 -3.42 -16.32 17.89
N ASN A 378 -2.85 -15.75 18.96
CA ASN A 378 -2.35 -16.50 20.11
C ASN A 378 -3.43 -16.49 21.20
N VAL A 379 -4.12 -17.61 21.37
CA VAL A 379 -4.95 -17.86 22.54
C VAL A 379 -4.12 -18.80 23.41
N ASP A 380 -3.54 -18.26 24.47
CA ASP A 380 -2.80 -19.04 25.49
C ASP A 380 -3.72 -19.99 26.26
#